data_AF-A0A1N7MRM9-F1
#
_entry.id   AF-A0A1N7MRM9-F1
#
_cell.length_a   1.000
_cell.length_b   1.000
_cell.length_c   1.000
_cell.angle_alpha   90.00
_cell.angle_beta   90.00
_cell.angle_gamma   90.00
#
_symmetry.space_group_name_H-M   'P 1'
#
loop_
_entity.id
_entity.type
_entity.pdbx_description
1 polymer ?
#
loop_
_entity_poly.entity_id
_entity_poly.type
_entity_poly.pdbx_seq_one_letter_code
_entity_poly.pdbx_strand_id
1 'polypeptide(L)'
;MTWLKDLNEFFKERLSNPFFFTFVFFWIIWNWQGVAYFIYSNDDILFRLGCINDTFVDINRNIIYPGVLAISTIILSNGFFLLVEFLPDKLILLRKKRLYNRLKLQFDEKQKVAEAEFNYNLKKNNAKTVEELNNEITHLKKTIELNEKEFETIRNDNNTLRLELNKITDSENELKKEFKSVQTQLMNERIIINNIKDLLKEWIDLYNIDDDQQQSKTFFLEDYINSDLLKVLFKNNQFKGERTKNLKEFLSRFDNNFVNDEQNYILISIINKYLELMEK
;
A
#
# COMPACT_ATOMS: atom_id res chain seq x y z
N MET A 1 36.01 -49.90 93.66
CA MET A 1 35.97 -49.80 92.18
C MET A 1 36.77 -48.57 91.69
N THR A 2 37.91 -48.28 92.33
CA THR A 2 38.83 -47.18 92.00
C THR A 2 39.89 -47.65 91.00
N TRP A 3 40.42 -48.87 91.17
CA TRP A 3 41.44 -49.47 90.29
C TRP A 3 41.04 -49.58 88.80
N LEU A 4 39.75 -49.80 88.49
CA LEU A 4 39.27 -49.83 87.10
C LEU A 4 39.27 -48.44 86.46
N LYS A 5 39.06 -47.37 87.23
CA LYS A 5 39.13 -46.00 86.74
C LYS A 5 40.58 -45.61 86.49
N ASP A 6 41.47 -45.96 87.42
CA ASP A 6 42.91 -45.70 87.30
C ASP A 6 43.52 -46.44 86.09
N LEU A 7 43.10 -47.69 85.84
CA LEU A 7 43.49 -48.42 84.61
C LEU A 7 42.94 -47.76 83.35
N ASN A 8 41.68 -47.34 83.35
CA ASN A 8 41.08 -46.68 82.20
C ASN A 8 41.75 -45.34 81.88
N GLU A 9 42.09 -44.54 82.91
CA GLU A 9 42.81 -43.28 82.74
C GLU A 9 44.23 -43.52 82.21
N PHE A 10 44.95 -44.52 82.73
CA PHE A 10 46.25 -44.91 82.21
C PHE A 10 46.21 -45.34 80.74
N PHE A 11 45.24 -46.19 80.37
CA PHE A 11 45.06 -46.58 78.96
C PHE A 11 44.65 -45.40 78.10
N LYS A 12 43.79 -44.51 78.60
CA LYS A 12 43.37 -43.31 77.86
C LYS A 12 44.56 -42.39 77.59
N GLU A 13 45.40 -42.11 78.58
CA GLU A 13 46.57 -41.24 78.42
C GLU A 13 47.61 -41.84 77.45
N ARG A 14 47.89 -43.14 77.57
CA ARG A 14 48.92 -43.79 76.73
C ARG A 14 48.44 -44.18 75.35
N LEU A 15 47.21 -44.68 75.19
CA LEU A 15 46.63 -44.98 73.87
C LEU A 15 46.27 -43.71 73.09
N SER A 16 46.17 -42.55 73.76
CA SER A 16 46.09 -41.26 73.05
C SER A 16 47.37 -40.91 72.31
N ASN A 17 48.52 -41.52 72.66
CA ASN A 17 49.74 -41.38 71.88
C ASN A 17 49.69 -42.32 70.64
N PRO A 18 49.65 -41.77 69.41
CA PRO A 18 49.53 -42.59 68.20
C PRO A 18 50.65 -43.61 68.04
N PHE A 19 51.86 -43.29 68.49
CA PHE A 19 52.98 -44.22 68.46
C PHE A 19 52.76 -45.39 69.39
N PHE A 20 52.35 -45.14 70.63
CA PHE A 20 52.15 -46.20 71.61
C PHE A 20 51.01 -47.14 71.20
N PHE A 21 49.89 -46.58 70.74
CA PHE A 21 48.77 -47.39 70.23
C PHE A 21 49.20 -48.30 69.08
N THR A 22 49.89 -47.72 68.08
CA THR A 22 50.31 -48.45 66.89
C THR A 22 51.40 -49.48 67.21
N PHE A 23 52.31 -49.16 68.14
CA PHE A 23 53.31 -50.07 68.66
C PHE A 23 52.66 -51.28 69.36
N VAL A 24 51.73 -51.06 70.29
CA VAL A 24 51.02 -52.14 70.99
C VAL A 24 50.24 -53.00 70.00
N PHE A 25 49.56 -52.37 69.03
CA PHE A 25 48.84 -53.08 67.99
C PHE A 25 49.74 -54.00 67.16
N PHE A 26 50.86 -53.49 66.65
CA PHE A 26 51.83 -54.31 65.92
C PHE A 26 52.52 -55.34 66.81
N TRP A 27 52.75 -55.02 68.09
CA TRP A 27 53.33 -55.95 69.05
C TRP A 27 52.42 -57.17 69.24
N ILE A 28 51.12 -56.95 69.42
CA ILE A 28 50.12 -58.02 69.54
C ILE A 28 50.07 -58.84 68.24
N ILE A 29 50.03 -58.18 67.08
CA ILE A 29 50.02 -58.88 65.78
C ILE A 29 51.28 -59.73 65.60
N TRP A 30 52.44 -59.22 65.99
CA TRP A 30 53.72 -59.91 65.76
C TRP A 30 54.00 -61.02 66.78
N ASN A 31 53.48 -60.86 68.00
CA ASN A 31 53.59 -61.82 69.11
C ASN A 31 52.28 -62.60 69.34
N TRP A 32 51.43 -62.70 68.32
CA TRP A 32 50.11 -63.31 68.40
C TRP A 32 50.15 -64.76 68.91
N GLN A 33 51.22 -65.51 68.59
CA GLN A 33 51.40 -66.90 69.05
C GLN A 33 51.58 -66.97 70.56
N GLY A 34 52.41 -66.09 71.14
CA GLY A 34 52.61 -66.02 72.58
C GLY A 34 51.36 -65.53 73.31
N VAL A 35 50.66 -64.54 72.75
CA VAL A 35 49.38 -64.05 73.27
C VAL A 35 48.31 -65.14 73.22
N ALA A 36 48.17 -65.84 72.09
CA ALA A 36 47.21 -66.92 71.93
C ALA A 36 47.53 -68.10 72.85
N TYR A 37 48.80 -68.50 72.94
CA TYR A 37 49.22 -69.54 73.88
C TYR A 37 48.92 -69.15 75.33
N PHE A 38 49.21 -67.90 75.73
CA PHE A 38 48.92 -67.40 77.07
C PHE A 38 47.42 -67.47 77.41
N ILE A 39 46.55 -67.08 76.46
CA ILE A 39 45.09 -67.02 76.66
C ILE A 39 44.44 -68.42 76.59
N TYR A 40 44.87 -69.27 75.67
CA TYR A 40 44.17 -70.52 75.33
C TYR A 40 44.81 -71.80 75.87
N SER A 41 46.06 -71.76 76.37
CA SER A 41 46.66 -72.95 76.99
C SER A 41 46.00 -73.24 78.35
N ASN A 42 45.70 -74.52 78.57
CA ASN A 42 45.21 -75.06 79.85
C ASN A 42 46.34 -75.39 80.84
N ASP A 43 47.59 -75.09 80.50
CA ASP A 43 48.73 -75.40 81.34
C ASP A 43 48.81 -74.49 82.57
N ASP A 44 49.50 -74.96 83.60
CA ASP A 44 49.75 -74.16 84.80
C ASP A 44 50.43 -72.83 84.44
N ILE A 45 50.10 -71.77 85.18
CA ILE A 45 50.56 -70.40 84.88
C ILE A 45 52.09 -70.34 84.86
N LEU A 46 52.75 -71.05 85.77
CA LEU A 46 54.22 -71.09 85.83
C LEU A 46 54.81 -71.77 84.59
N PHE A 47 54.19 -72.85 84.12
CA PHE A 47 54.61 -73.53 82.90
C PHE A 47 54.38 -72.67 81.65
N ARG A 48 53.24 -71.96 81.57
CA ARG A 48 52.96 -71.02 80.47
C ARG A 48 53.99 -69.90 80.41
N LEU A 49 54.32 -69.29 81.55
CA LEU A 49 55.33 -68.23 81.62
C LEU A 49 56.72 -68.74 81.23
N GLY A 50 57.10 -69.94 81.67
CA GLY A 50 58.36 -70.58 81.27
C GLY A 50 58.45 -70.78 79.76
N CYS A 51 57.41 -71.38 79.16
CA CYS A 51 57.35 -71.60 77.71
C CYS A 51 57.41 -70.28 76.92
N ILE A 52 56.72 -69.24 77.41
CA ILE A 52 56.75 -67.91 76.77
C ILE A 52 58.13 -67.27 76.89
N ASN A 53 58.76 -67.37 78.06
CA ASN A 53 60.08 -66.84 78.29
C ASN A 53 61.12 -67.49 77.37
N ASP A 54 61.06 -68.81 77.23
CA ASP A 54 62.08 -69.55 76.51
C ASP A 54 61.88 -69.52 74.98
N THR A 55 60.63 -69.39 74.51
CA THR A 55 60.28 -69.50 73.08
C THR A 55 59.98 -68.15 72.43
N PHE A 56 59.43 -67.19 73.18
CA PHE A 56 58.87 -65.95 72.61
C PHE A 56 59.57 -64.67 73.08
N VAL A 57 60.54 -64.74 74.01
CA VAL A 57 61.32 -63.56 74.45
C VAL A 57 62.53 -63.36 73.53
N ASP A 58 62.28 -62.88 72.32
CA ASP A 58 63.30 -62.27 71.45
C ASP A 58 63.09 -60.76 71.43
N ILE A 59 64.15 -59.99 71.73
CA ILE A 59 64.12 -58.53 71.74
C ILE A 59 63.77 -57.95 70.36
N ASN A 60 64.22 -58.59 69.28
CA ASN A 60 63.95 -58.13 67.92
C ASN A 60 62.45 -58.26 67.61
N ARG A 61 61.89 -59.41 68.00
CA ARG A 61 60.48 -59.75 67.81
C ARG A 61 59.54 -58.91 68.68
N ASN A 62 59.96 -58.62 69.92
CA ASN A 62 59.12 -57.92 70.89
C ASN A 62 59.25 -56.40 70.85
N ILE A 63 60.36 -55.83 70.39
CA ILE A 63 60.56 -54.38 70.47
C ILE A 63 60.89 -53.79 69.11
N ILE A 64 61.87 -54.36 68.40
CA ILE A 64 62.40 -53.73 67.19
C ILE A 64 61.38 -53.76 66.05
N TYR A 65 60.83 -54.93 65.68
CA TYR A 65 59.90 -55.00 64.54
C TYR A 65 58.61 -54.20 64.76
N PRO A 66 57.91 -54.32 65.90
CA PRO A 66 56.73 -53.49 66.17
C PRO A 66 57.06 -51.98 66.21
N GLY A 67 58.23 -51.62 66.73
CA GLY A 67 58.74 -50.24 66.75
C GLY A 67 58.94 -49.68 65.34
N VAL A 68 59.66 -50.41 64.48
CA VAL A 68 59.91 -50.00 63.09
C VAL A 68 58.60 -49.88 62.31
N LEU A 69 57.67 -50.83 62.47
CA LEU A 69 56.37 -50.76 61.81
C LEU A 69 55.55 -49.57 62.31
N ALA A 70 55.51 -49.29 63.62
CA ALA A 70 54.81 -48.15 64.17
C ALA A 70 55.34 -46.81 63.63
N ILE A 71 56.67 -46.63 63.60
CA ILE A 71 57.30 -45.44 63.02
C ILE A 71 56.96 -45.34 61.52
N SER A 72 57.10 -46.45 60.79
CA SER A 72 56.82 -46.49 59.35
C SER A 72 55.38 -46.11 59.04
N THR A 73 54.40 -46.60 59.79
CA THR A 73 52.99 -46.25 59.60
C THR A 73 52.70 -44.78 59.89
N ILE A 74 53.35 -44.17 60.89
CA ILE A 74 53.18 -42.75 61.17
C ILE A 74 53.72 -41.90 60.02
N ILE A 75 54.91 -42.25 59.51
CA ILE A 75 55.52 -41.57 58.36
C ILE A 75 54.66 -41.74 57.10
N LEU A 76 54.21 -42.96 56.83
CA LEU A 76 53.37 -43.27 55.67
C LEU A 76 52.01 -42.59 55.76
N SER A 77 51.39 -42.52 56.94
CA SER A 77 50.11 -41.84 57.15
C SER A 77 50.21 -40.35 56.81
N ASN A 78 51.25 -39.67 57.30
CA ASN A 78 51.49 -38.26 57.01
C ASN A 78 51.82 -38.04 55.51
N GLY A 79 52.61 -38.93 54.91
CA GLY A 79 52.91 -38.88 53.47
C GLY A 79 51.68 -39.12 52.60
N PHE A 80 50.79 -40.03 53.03
CA PHE A 80 49.52 -40.30 52.36
C PHE A 80 48.58 -39.10 52.43
N PHE A 81 48.50 -38.43 53.58
CA PHE A 81 47.69 -37.23 53.73
C PHE A 81 48.12 -36.12 52.74
N LEU A 82 49.42 -35.85 52.63
CA LEU A 82 49.94 -34.90 51.63
C LEU A 82 49.58 -35.32 50.21
N LEU A 83 49.70 -36.60 49.86
CA LEU A 83 49.32 -37.11 48.55
C LEU A 83 47.83 -36.85 48.26
N VAL A 84 46.96 -37.10 49.26
CA VAL A 84 45.52 -36.84 49.16
C VAL A 84 45.22 -35.35 48.99
N GLU A 85 45.97 -34.45 49.65
CA GLU A 85 45.82 -32.99 49.50
C GLU A 85 46.24 -32.47 48.13
N PHE A 86 47.21 -33.10 47.45
CA PHE A 86 47.64 -32.67 46.10
C PHE A 86 46.69 -33.10 44.96
N LEU A 87 45.87 -34.13 45.16
CA LEU A 87 44.91 -34.62 44.16
C LEU A 87 43.75 -33.65 43.82
N PRO A 88 43.06 -33.01 44.80
CA PRO A 88 41.86 -32.23 44.54
C PRO A 88 42.08 -31.02 43.64
N ASP A 89 43.19 -30.30 43.74
CA ASP A 89 43.41 -29.06 42.97
C ASP A 89 43.41 -29.30 41.47
N LYS A 90 44.12 -30.34 41.02
CA LYS A 90 44.15 -30.73 39.60
C LYS A 90 42.77 -31.18 39.12
N LEU A 91 42.05 -31.95 39.93
CA LEU A 91 40.71 -32.42 39.60
C LEU A 91 39.69 -31.28 39.55
N ILE A 92 39.78 -30.30 40.45
CA ILE A 92 38.94 -29.10 40.48
C ILE A 92 39.18 -28.26 39.23
N LEU A 93 40.44 -28.04 38.83
CA LEU A 93 40.77 -27.30 37.61
C LEU A 93 40.23 -28.00 36.35
N LEU A 94 40.36 -29.33 36.26
CA LEU A 94 39.80 -30.10 35.15
C LEU A 94 38.27 -30.02 35.10
N ARG A 95 37.59 -30.09 36.26
CA ARG A 95 36.14 -29.92 36.36
C ARG A 95 35.71 -28.53 35.90
N LYS A 96 36.37 -27.46 36.37
CA LYS A 96 36.11 -26.07 35.94
C LYS A 96 36.30 -25.90 34.44
N LYS A 97 37.38 -26.43 33.87
CA LYS A 97 37.65 -26.38 32.42
C LYS A 97 36.57 -27.10 31.60
N ARG A 98 36.12 -28.28 32.04
CA ARG A 98 35.03 -29.01 31.38
C ARG A 98 33.70 -28.25 31.45
N LEU A 99 33.39 -27.64 32.59
CA LEU A 99 32.19 -26.83 32.76
C LEU A 99 32.22 -25.61 31.83
N TYR A 100 33.33 -24.87 31.81
CA TYR A 100 33.53 -23.73 30.93
C TYR A 100 33.35 -24.11 29.46
N ASN A 101 33.98 -25.20 29.00
CA ASN A 101 33.85 -25.65 27.61
C ASN A 101 32.41 -26.04 27.26
N ARG A 102 31.68 -26.68 28.19
CA ARG A 102 30.27 -27.03 27.98
C ARG A 102 29.39 -25.77 27.86
N LEU A 103 29.60 -24.80 28.74
CA LEU A 103 28.86 -23.54 28.70
C LEU A 103 29.18 -22.77 27.41
N LYS A 104 30.46 -22.68 27.04
CA LYS A 104 30.88 -22.06 25.79
C LYS A 104 30.19 -22.70 24.58
N LEU A 105 30.20 -24.03 24.49
CA LEU A 105 29.52 -24.76 23.41
C LEU A 105 28.02 -24.45 23.38
N GLN A 106 27.34 -24.43 24.53
CA GLN A 106 25.92 -24.08 24.60
C GLN A 106 25.64 -22.64 24.17
N PHE A 107 26.52 -21.69 24.50
CA PHE A 107 26.40 -20.32 24.03
C PHE A 107 26.62 -20.21 22.53
N ASP A 108 27.65 -20.87 21.99
CA ASP A 108 27.94 -20.90 20.56
C ASP A 108 26.77 -21.53 19.76
N GLU A 109 26.18 -22.61 20.27
CA GLU A 109 24.99 -23.24 19.68
C GLU A 109 23.77 -22.30 19.73
N LYS A 110 23.50 -21.66 20.88
CA LYS A 110 22.41 -20.68 21.00
C LYS A 110 22.60 -19.48 20.07
N GLN A 111 23.83 -19.00 19.91
CA GLN A 111 24.14 -17.92 18.99
C GLN A 111 23.84 -18.33 17.54
N LYS A 112 24.29 -19.52 17.12
CA LYS A 112 23.99 -20.05 15.78
C LYS A 112 22.49 -20.19 15.52
N VAL A 113 21.72 -20.65 16.51
CA VAL A 113 20.26 -20.75 16.41
C VAL A 113 19.64 -19.35 16.27
N ALA A 114 20.06 -18.39 17.08
CA ALA A 114 19.57 -17.02 17.01
C ALA A 114 19.90 -16.34 15.66
N GLU A 115 21.11 -16.55 15.13
CA GLU A 115 21.52 -16.06 13.80
C GLU A 115 20.69 -16.70 12.68
N ALA A 116 20.43 -18.02 12.77
CA ALA A 116 19.59 -18.71 11.80
C ALA A 116 18.13 -18.21 11.84
N GLU A 117 17.58 -17.99 13.04
CA GLU A 117 16.22 -17.45 13.21
C GLU A 117 16.11 -16.00 12.72
N PHE A 118 17.10 -15.16 13.02
CA PHE A 118 17.17 -13.80 12.50
C PHE A 118 17.18 -13.79 10.96
N ASN A 119 18.06 -14.59 10.35
CA ASN A 119 18.16 -14.69 8.89
C ASN A 119 16.88 -15.24 8.25
N TYR A 120 16.23 -16.21 8.90
CA TYR A 120 14.94 -16.74 8.45
C TYR A 120 13.85 -15.65 8.50
N ASN A 121 13.75 -14.92 9.60
CA ASN A 121 12.78 -13.83 9.76
C ASN A 121 13.03 -12.69 8.76
N LEU A 122 14.29 -12.34 8.50
CA LEU A 122 14.66 -11.34 7.50
C LEU A 122 14.23 -11.78 6.09
N LYS A 123 14.49 -13.04 5.72
CA LYS A 123 14.03 -13.60 4.43
C LYS A 123 12.51 -13.64 4.33
N LYS A 124 11.81 -14.04 5.40
CA LYS A 124 10.35 -14.11 5.46
C LYS A 124 9.72 -12.72 5.33
N ASN A 125 10.25 -11.72 6.04
CA ASN A 125 9.77 -10.35 5.95
C ASN A 125 10.02 -9.77 4.56
N ASN A 126 11.21 -9.97 4.00
CA ASN A 126 11.51 -9.55 2.62
C ASN A 126 10.56 -10.23 1.61
N ALA A 127 10.25 -11.52 1.77
CA ALA A 127 9.30 -12.21 0.91
C ALA A 127 7.89 -11.62 1.01
N LYS A 128 7.43 -11.29 2.22
CA LYS A 128 6.14 -10.60 2.43
C LYS A 128 6.12 -9.21 1.78
N THR A 129 7.18 -8.43 1.97
CA THR A 129 7.28 -7.09 1.35
C THR A 129 7.31 -7.21 -0.19
N VAL A 130 7.98 -8.21 -0.75
CA VAL A 130 7.96 -8.46 -2.20
C VAL A 130 6.57 -8.86 -2.69
N GLU A 131 5.83 -9.67 -1.92
CA GLU A 131 4.44 -10.02 -2.24
C GLU A 131 3.51 -8.80 -2.19
N GLU A 132 3.61 -7.97 -1.15
CA GLU A 132 2.87 -6.71 -1.01
C GLU A 132 3.17 -5.75 -2.18
N LEU A 133 4.46 -5.56 -2.52
CA LEU A 133 4.87 -4.74 -3.65
C LEU A 133 4.36 -5.29 -4.98
N ASN A 134 4.36 -6.61 -5.18
CA ASN A 134 3.80 -7.23 -6.38
C ASN A 134 2.28 -7.01 -6.47
N ASN A 135 1.56 -7.12 -5.34
CA ASN A 135 0.14 -6.83 -5.29
C ASN A 135 -0.12 -5.35 -5.65
N GLU A 136 0.66 -4.41 -5.11
CA GLU A 136 0.57 -3.00 -5.46
C GLU A 136 0.86 -2.74 -6.94
N ILE A 137 1.90 -3.37 -7.50
CA ILE A 137 2.21 -3.29 -8.94
C ILE A 137 1.03 -3.81 -9.78
N THR A 138 0.41 -4.94 -9.40
CA THR A 138 -0.74 -5.46 -10.15
C THR A 138 -1.95 -4.54 -10.06
N HIS A 139 -2.19 -3.94 -8.90
CA HIS A 139 -3.25 -2.95 -8.71
C HIS A 139 -3.01 -1.71 -9.58
N LEU A 140 -1.80 -1.13 -9.52
CA LEU A 140 -1.43 0.04 -10.32
C LEU A 140 -1.52 -0.23 -11.81
N LYS A 141 -1.10 -1.41 -12.28
CA LYS A 141 -1.26 -1.81 -13.69
C LYS A 141 -2.73 -1.83 -14.11
N LYS A 142 -3.60 -2.38 -13.27
CA LYS A 142 -5.05 -2.41 -13.53
C LYS A 142 -5.64 -1.00 -13.57
N THR A 143 -5.21 -0.11 -12.68
CA THR A 143 -5.62 1.30 -12.69
C THR A 143 -5.17 2.03 -13.95
N ILE A 144 -3.93 1.79 -14.40
CA ILE A 144 -3.42 2.36 -15.66
C ILE A 144 -4.26 1.88 -16.84
N GLU A 145 -4.56 0.58 -16.92
CA GLU A 145 -5.38 0.02 -18.01
C GLU A 145 -6.80 0.61 -18.02
N LEU A 146 -7.40 0.82 -16.84
CA LEU A 146 -8.71 1.47 -16.73
C LEU A 146 -8.65 2.94 -17.18
N ASN A 147 -7.65 3.68 -16.72
CA ASN A 147 -7.45 5.07 -17.11
C ASN A 147 -7.19 5.21 -18.61
N GLU A 148 -6.44 4.30 -19.22
CA GLU A 148 -6.21 4.28 -20.68
C GLU A 148 -7.52 4.11 -21.45
N LYS A 149 -8.39 3.19 -21.00
CA LYS A 149 -9.74 3.01 -21.60
C LYS A 149 -10.62 4.26 -21.45
N GLU A 150 -10.57 4.91 -20.29
CA GLU A 150 -11.27 6.19 -20.09
C GLU A 150 -10.72 7.28 -21.01
N PHE A 151 -9.40 7.39 -21.15
CA PHE A 151 -8.76 8.33 -22.06
C PHE A 151 -9.17 8.10 -23.52
N GLU A 152 -9.23 6.85 -23.98
CA GLU A 152 -9.71 6.52 -25.32
C GLU A 152 -11.17 6.92 -25.52
N THR A 153 -12.02 6.68 -24.52
CA THR A 153 -13.44 7.06 -24.55
C THR A 153 -13.58 8.58 -24.66
N ILE A 154 -12.93 9.34 -23.78
CA ILE A 154 -12.94 10.81 -23.79
C ILE A 154 -12.40 11.36 -25.12
N ARG A 155 -11.38 10.71 -25.70
CA ARG A 155 -10.83 11.11 -27.00
C ARG A 155 -11.84 10.91 -28.13
N ASN A 156 -12.56 9.80 -28.13
CA ASN A 156 -13.61 9.53 -29.12
C ASN A 156 -14.78 10.50 -28.98
N ASP A 157 -15.19 10.81 -27.75
CA ASP A 157 -16.24 11.78 -27.47
C ASP A 157 -15.82 13.19 -27.95
N ASN A 158 -14.58 13.61 -27.68
CA ASN A 158 -14.04 14.88 -28.17
C ASN A 158 -14.04 14.96 -29.70
N ASN A 159 -13.68 13.88 -30.38
CA ASN A 159 -13.72 13.84 -31.85
C ASN A 159 -15.16 13.96 -32.36
N THR A 160 -16.12 13.30 -31.71
CA THR A 160 -17.54 13.37 -32.06
C THR A 160 -18.09 14.78 -31.86
N LEU A 161 -17.82 15.39 -30.70
CA LEU A 161 -18.20 16.77 -30.41
C LEU A 161 -17.61 17.76 -31.41
N ARG A 162 -16.35 17.58 -31.84
CA ARG A 162 -15.73 18.42 -32.89
C ARG A 162 -16.46 18.29 -34.22
N LEU A 163 -16.87 17.08 -34.61
CA LEU A 163 -17.65 16.88 -35.83
C LEU A 163 -19.02 17.55 -35.75
N GLU A 164 -19.69 17.46 -34.61
CA GLU A 164 -20.97 18.15 -34.38
C GLU A 164 -20.83 19.67 -34.39
N LEU A 165 -19.78 20.21 -33.76
CA LEU A 165 -19.49 21.64 -33.73
C LEU A 165 -19.22 22.17 -35.15
N ASN A 166 -18.47 21.42 -35.97
CA ASN A 166 -18.26 21.76 -37.37
C ASN A 166 -19.58 21.79 -38.16
N LYS A 167 -20.45 20.79 -38.00
CA LYS A 167 -21.78 20.77 -38.65
C LYS A 167 -22.64 21.98 -38.24
N ILE A 168 -22.64 22.33 -36.96
CA ILE A 168 -23.36 23.51 -36.45
C ILE A 168 -22.77 24.79 -37.08
N THR A 169 -21.45 24.91 -37.12
CA THR A 169 -20.75 26.06 -37.72
C THR A 169 -21.09 26.20 -39.21
N ASP A 170 -21.13 25.09 -39.94
CA ASP A 170 -21.52 25.08 -41.36
C ASP A 170 -22.97 25.54 -41.53
N SER A 171 -23.89 25.01 -40.72
CA SER A 171 -25.30 25.43 -40.74
C SER A 171 -25.50 26.90 -40.37
N GLU A 172 -24.72 27.43 -39.41
CA GLU A 172 -24.75 28.84 -39.02
C GLU A 172 -24.27 29.73 -40.19
N ASN A 173 -23.24 29.29 -40.91
CA ASN A 173 -22.74 30.00 -42.09
C ASN A 173 -23.75 29.99 -43.24
N GLU A 174 -24.48 28.90 -43.44
CA GLU A 174 -25.59 28.82 -44.41
C GLU A 174 -26.73 29.77 -44.02
N LEU A 175 -27.19 29.72 -42.78
CA LEU A 175 -28.21 30.62 -42.23
C LEU A 175 -27.80 32.10 -42.37
N LYS A 176 -26.52 32.44 -42.11
CA LYS A 176 -26.01 33.81 -42.31
C LYS A 176 -26.06 34.24 -43.78
N LYS A 177 -25.79 33.33 -44.73
CA LYS A 177 -25.89 33.63 -46.16
C LYS A 177 -27.35 33.84 -46.57
N GLU A 178 -28.25 32.97 -46.12
CA GLU A 178 -29.69 33.11 -46.36
C GLU A 178 -30.22 34.41 -45.78
N PHE A 179 -29.89 34.72 -44.52
CA PHE A 179 -30.27 35.96 -43.87
C PHE A 179 -29.79 37.20 -44.64
N LYS A 180 -28.53 37.23 -45.08
CA LYS A 180 -28.00 38.31 -45.93
C LYS A 180 -28.78 38.43 -47.24
N SER A 181 -29.12 37.31 -47.88
CA SER A 181 -29.90 37.33 -49.13
C SER A 181 -31.31 37.91 -48.93
N VAL A 182 -31.99 37.54 -47.85
CA VAL A 182 -33.30 38.08 -47.47
C VAL A 182 -33.19 39.57 -47.14
N GLN A 183 -32.14 39.98 -46.43
CA GLN A 183 -31.89 41.39 -46.12
C GLN A 183 -31.69 42.22 -47.40
N THR A 184 -30.97 41.71 -48.39
CA THR A 184 -30.81 42.35 -49.70
C THR A 184 -32.15 42.42 -50.45
N GLN A 185 -32.95 41.36 -50.42
CA GLN A 185 -34.28 41.35 -51.04
C GLN A 185 -35.19 42.41 -50.41
N LEU A 186 -35.25 42.49 -49.07
CA LEU A 186 -36.03 43.51 -48.37
C LEU A 186 -35.56 44.93 -48.68
N MET A 187 -34.25 45.14 -48.82
CA MET A 187 -33.71 46.45 -49.22
C MET A 187 -34.15 46.83 -50.64
N ASN A 188 -34.12 45.88 -51.58
CA ASN A 188 -34.61 46.10 -52.95
C ASN A 188 -36.12 46.38 -52.97
N GLU A 189 -36.92 45.62 -52.22
CA GLU A 189 -38.36 45.85 -52.10
C GLU A 189 -38.66 47.25 -51.52
N ARG A 190 -37.88 47.69 -50.53
CA ARG A 190 -38.00 49.04 -49.96
C ARG A 190 -37.69 50.14 -50.98
N ILE A 191 -36.67 49.96 -51.82
CA ILE A 191 -36.35 50.90 -52.90
C ILE A 191 -37.52 51.00 -53.88
N ILE A 192 -38.09 49.86 -54.28
CA ILE A 192 -39.23 49.82 -55.20
C ILE A 192 -40.43 50.53 -54.58
N ILE A 193 -40.76 50.27 -53.31
CA ILE A 193 -41.84 50.95 -52.60
C ILE A 193 -41.64 52.47 -52.59
N ASN A 194 -40.42 52.94 -52.33
CA ASN A 194 -40.11 54.37 -52.35
C ASN A 194 -40.30 54.97 -53.75
N ASN A 195 -39.80 54.30 -54.80
CA ASN A 195 -39.99 54.76 -56.18
C ASN A 195 -41.48 54.85 -56.56
N ILE A 196 -42.31 53.89 -56.13
CA ILE A 196 -43.76 53.93 -56.34
C ILE A 196 -44.38 55.14 -55.62
N LYS A 197 -43.98 55.39 -54.37
CA LYS A 197 -44.44 56.56 -53.61
C LYS A 197 -44.08 57.87 -54.31
N ASP A 198 -42.87 57.98 -54.82
CA ASP A 198 -42.41 59.17 -55.55
C ASP A 198 -43.22 59.39 -56.83
N LEU A 199 -43.47 58.33 -57.61
CA LEU A 199 -44.31 58.39 -58.81
C LEU A 199 -45.76 58.79 -58.49
N LEU A 200 -46.34 58.25 -57.41
CA LEU A 200 -47.68 58.62 -56.97
C LEU A 200 -47.76 60.10 -56.58
N LYS A 201 -46.72 60.62 -55.92
CA LYS A 201 -46.64 62.03 -55.56
C LYS A 201 -46.56 62.93 -56.78
N GLU A 202 -45.67 62.62 -57.72
CA GLU A 202 -45.54 63.35 -58.99
C GLU A 202 -46.88 63.35 -59.76
N TRP A 203 -47.59 62.22 -59.73
CA TRP A 203 -48.92 62.12 -60.34
C TRP A 203 -49.96 63.01 -59.66
N ILE A 204 -50.01 63.03 -58.32
CA ILE A 204 -50.90 63.93 -57.56
C ILE A 204 -50.63 65.40 -57.92
N ASP A 205 -49.34 65.77 -58.01
CA ASP A 205 -48.91 67.14 -58.32
C ASP A 205 -49.29 67.56 -59.75
N LEU A 206 -49.17 66.66 -60.74
CA LEU A 206 -49.47 66.95 -62.16
C LEU A 206 -50.96 67.23 -62.45
N TYR A 207 -51.88 66.61 -61.69
CA TYR A 207 -53.31 66.69 -61.97
C TYR A 207 -54.05 67.78 -61.19
N ASN A 208 -53.33 68.62 -60.44
CA ASN A 208 -53.85 69.81 -59.75
C ASN A 208 -55.17 69.53 -59.02
N ILE A 209 -55.23 68.38 -58.35
CA ILE A 209 -56.44 67.90 -57.66
C ILE A 209 -56.67 68.86 -56.48
N ASP A 210 -57.81 69.55 -56.46
CA ASP A 210 -58.21 70.48 -55.39
C ASP A 210 -58.16 69.82 -53.99
N ASP A 211 -57.74 70.59 -52.98
CA ASP A 211 -57.39 70.16 -51.61
C ASP A 211 -58.47 69.29 -50.93
N ASP A 212 -59.76 69.57 -51.19
CA ASP A 212 -60.89 68.82 -50.60
C ASP A 212 -61.10 67.43 -51.25
N GLN A 213 -60.62 67.20 -52.48
CA GLN A 213 -60.60 65.86 -53.10
C GLN A 213 -59.29 65.12 -52.87
N GLN A 214 -58.21 65.83 -52.48
CA GLN A 214 -56.92 65.22 -52.20
C GLN A 214 -56.99 64.25 -51.03
N GLN A 215 -57.55 64.62 -49.87
CA GLN A 215 -57.59 63.74 -48.69
C GLN A 215 -58.39 62.45 -48.93
N SER A 216 -59.53 62.52 -49.60
CA SER A 216 -60.36 61.34 -49.85
C SER A 216 -59.71 60.40 -50.89
N LYS A 217 -59.06 60.94 -51.94
CA LYS A 217 -58.36 60.14 -52.95
C LYS A 217 -57.01 59.63 -52.50
N THR A 218 -56.23 60.40 -51.73
CA THR A 218 -54.98 59.91 -51.11
C THR A 218 -55.27 58.85 -50.05
N PHE A 219 -56.31 59.01 -49.23
CA PHE A 219 -56.75 57.96 -48.30
C PHE A 219 -57.17 56.69 -49.03
N PHE A 220 -57.96 56.78 -50.11
CA PHE A 220 -58.31 55.62 -50.92
C PHE A 220 -57.11 54.98 -51.60
N LEU A 221 -56.17 55.76 -52.15
CA LEU A 221 -54.97 55.22 -52.79
C LEU A 221 -54.03 54.59 -51.76
N GLU A 222 -53.80 55.22 -50.61
CA GLU A 222 -52.99 54.65 -49.53
C GLU A 222 -53.64 53.38 -48.96
N ASP A 223 -54.95 53.37 -48.70
CA ASP A 223 -55.67 52.21 -48.19
C ASP A 223 -55.75 51.08 -49.25
N TYR A 224 -55.89 51.41 -50.54
CA TYR A 224 -55.92 50.44 -51.64
C TYR A 224 -54.53 49.84 -51.93
N ILE A 225 -53.48 50.67 -51.93
CA ILE A 225 -52.09 50.23 -52.03
C ILE A 225 -51.74 49.36 -50.81
N ASN A 226 -52.14 49.79 -49.60
CA ASN A 226 -51.83 49.07 -48.38
C ASN A 226 -52.63 47.77 -48.20
N SER A 227 -53.86 47.67 -48.72
CA SER A 227 -54.75 46.55 -48.42
C SER A 227 -54.84 45.48 -49.51
N ASP A 228 -54.75 45.81 -50.80
CA ASP A 228 -54.96 44.84 -51.88
C ASP A 228 -53.72 44.64 -52.75
N LEU A 229 -52.99 45.72 -53.07
CA LEU A 229 -51.78 45.62 -53.88
C LEU A 229 -50.63 45.00 -53.09
N LEU A 230 -50.44 45.41 -51.82
CA LEU A 230 -49.55 44.70 -50.89
C LEU A 230 -50.00 43.25 -50.67
N LYS A 231 -51.29 42.96 -50.52
CA LYS A 231 -51.72 41.55 -50.39
C LYS A 231 -51.33 40.75 -51.63
N VAL A 232 -51.58 41.21 -52.84
CA VAL A 232 -51.21 40.47 -54.07
C VAL A 232 -49.69 40.31 -54.21
N LEU A 233 -48.91 41.32 -53.85
CA LEU A 233 -47.44 41.26 -53.91
C LEU A 233 -46.83 40.38 -52.81
N PHE A 234 -47.44 40.29 -51.64
CA PHE A 234 -46.90 39.59 -50.46
C PHE A 234 -47.58 38.24 -50.15
N LYS A 235 -48.70 37.86 -50.81
CA LYS A 235 -49.44 36.62 -50.45
C LYS A 235 -48.69 35.32 -50.76
N ASN A 236 -47.65 35.31 -51.61
CA ASN A 236 -46.82 34.13 -51.81
C ASN A 236 -45.35 34.53 -52.01
N ASN A 237 -44.53 34.26 -51.00
CA ASN A 237 -43.09 34.47 -50.97
C ASN A 237 -42.29 33.45 -51.79
N GLN A 238 -42.89 32.81 -52.80
CA GLN A 238 -42.17 31.85 -53.65
C GLN A 238 -42.28 32.25 -55.13
N PHE A 239 -41.11 32.53 -55.69
CA PHE A 239 -40.77 32.73 -57.12
C PHE A 239 -41.25 34.01 -57.85
N LYS A 240 -40.27 34.72 -58.43
CA LYS A 240 -40.39 35.89 -59.33
C LYS A 240 -41.37 35.67 -60.49
N GLY A 241 -41.46 34.44 -60.99
CA GLY A 241 -42.37 34.05 -62.08
C GLY A 241 -43.85 33.96 -61.67
N GLU A 242 -44.13 33.62 -60.41
CA GLU A 242 -45.51 33.52 -59.92
C GLU A 242 -46.08 34.91 -59.59
N ARG A 243 -45.23 35.82 -59.08
CA ARG A 243 -45.58 37.24 -58.87
C ARG A 243 -46.00 37.94 -60.17
N THR A 244 -45.21 37.81 -61.24
CA THR A 244 -45.52 38.42 -62.56
C THR A 244 -46.79 37.84 -63.19
N LYS A 245 -47.02 36.52 -63.04
CA LYS A 245 -48.26 35.87 -63.50
C LYS A 245 -49.48 36.39 -62.73
N ASN A 246 -49.40 36.46 -61.40
CA ASN A 246 -50.50 36.96 -60.56
C ASN A 246 -50.80 38.44 -60.84
N LEU A 247 -49.76 39.25 -61.09
CA LEU A 247 -49.93 40.65 -61.48
C LEU A 247 -50.63 40.78 -62.84
N LYS A 248 -50.22 39.99 -63.84
CA LYS A 248 -50.86 39.96 -65.17
C LYS A 248 -52.31 39.47 -65.09
N GLU A 249 -52.59 38.47 -64.25
CA GLU A 249 -53.95 37.99 -64.03
C GLU A 249 -54.82 39.05 -63.32
N PHE A 250 -54.27 39.74 -62.31
CA PHE A 250 -54.94 40.87 -61.66
C PHE A 250 -55.25 41.99 -62.65
N LEU A 251 -54.30 42.37 -63.52
CA LEU A 251 -54.50 43.34 -64.59
C LEU A 251 -55.62 42.92 -65.55
N SER A 252 -55.67 41.65 -65.94
CA SER A 252 -56.71 41.14 -66.85
C SER A 252 -58.13 41.21 -66.26
N ARG A 253 -58.24 41.22 -64.92
CA ARG A 253 -59.53 41.43 -64.23
C ARG A 253 -59.90 42.91 -64.13
N PHE A 254 -58.92 43.81 -64.25
CA PHE A 254 -59.09 45.26 -64.20
C PHE A 254 -59.62 45.84 -65.52
N ASP A 255 -59.16 45.31 -66.66
CA ASP A 255 -59.64 45.70 -68.00
C ASP A 255 -61.16 45.59 -68.17
N ASN A 256 -61.85 44.83 -67.30
CA ASN A 256 -63.27 44.51 -67.46
C ASN A 256 -64.22 45.24 -66.50
N ASN A 257 -63.77 46.02 -65.51
CA ASN A 257 -64.63 46.43 -64.38
C ASN A 257 -64.66 47.93 -64.00
N PHE A 258 -63.95 48.82 -64.70
CA PHE A 258 -64.00 50.26 -64.39
C PHE A 258 -64.56 51.09 -65.55
N VAL A 259 -65.39 52.08 -65.20
CA VAL A 259 -66.20 52.91 -66.11
C VAL A 259 -65.43 54.15 -66.63
N ASN A 260 -64.19 54.37 -66.17
CA ASN A 260 -63.43 55.56 -66.52
C ASN A 260 -62.07 55.17 -67.11
N ASP A 261 -61.96 55.26 -68.44
CA ASP A 261 -60.79 54.83 -69.24
C ASP A 261 -59.48 55.48 -68.77
N GLU A 262 -59.55 56.69 -68.22
CA GLU A 262 -58.39 57.46 -67.77
C GLU A 262 -57.75 56.87 -66.50
N GLN A 263 -58.56 56.40 -65.54
CA GLN A 263 -58.05 55.77 -64.31
C GLN A 263 -57.45 54.38 -64.58
N ASN A 264 -58.05 53.62 -65.51
CA ASN A 264 -57.53 52.33 -65.95
C ASN A 264 -56.18 52.49 -66.67
N TYR A 265 -56.07 53.47 -67.57
CA TYR A 265 -54.81 53.73 -68.27
C TYR A 265 -53.67 54.07 -67.30
N ILE A 266 -53.96 54.88 -66.27
CA ILE A 266 -52.97 55.29 -65.25
C ILE A 266 -52.51 54.09 -64.42
N LEU A 267 -53.45 53.29 -63.91
CA LEU A 267 -53.13 52.10 -63.12
C LEU A 267 -52.33 51.09 -63.96
N ILE A 268 -52.71 50.88 -65.21
CA ILE A 268 -51.98 50.04 -66.16
C ILE A 268 -50.57 50.59 -66.42
N SER A 269 -50.39 51.91 -66.54
CA SER A 269 -49.06 52.52 -66.75
C SER A 269 -48.15 52.35 -65.53
N ILE A 270 -48.68 52.54 -64.32
CA ILE A 270 -47.94 52.38 -63.05
C ILE A 270 -47.55 50.91 -62.90
N ILE A 271 -48.47 49.99 -63.19
CA ILE A 271 -48.22 48.56 -63.09
C ILE A 271 -47.23 48.09 -64.18
N ASN A 272 -47.33 48.60 -65.41
CA ASN A 272 -46.37 48.27 -66.47
C ASN A 272 -44.97 48.81 -66.13
N LYS A 273 -44.87 50.01 -65.54
CA LYS A 273 -43.59 50.54 -65.07
C LYS A 273 -43.03 49.73 -63.91
N TYR A 274 -43.89 49.27 -63.00
CA TYR A 274 -43.52 48.35 -61.93
C TYR A 274 -43.00 47.01 -62.47
N LEU A 275 -43.68 46.43 -63.47
CA LEU A 275 -43.24 45.21 -64.16
C LEU A 275 -41.89 45.40 -64.86
N GLU A 276 -41.68 46.54 -65.53
CA GLU A 276 -40.39 46.87 -66.18
C GLU A 276 -39.24 46.98 -65.16
N LEU A 277 -39.50 47.57 -63.98
CA LEU A 277 -38.53 47.67 -62.90
C LEU A 277 -38.23 46.31 -62.23
N MET A 278 -39.20 45.39 -62.25
CA MET A 278 -39.04 44.03 -61.70
C MET A 278 -38.32 43.07 -62.67
N GLU A 279 -38.37 43.31 -63.98
CA GLU A 279 -37.71 42.48 -64.99
C GLU A 279 -36.20 42.76 -65.13
N LYS A 280 -35.73 43.95 -64.73
CA LYS A 280 -34.30 44.27 -64.57
C LYS A 280 -33.69 43.62 -63.33
#